data_AF-A0A0L0STS9-F1
#
_entry.id   AF-A0A0L0STS9-F1
#
_cell.length_a   1.000
_cell.length_b   1.000
_cell.length_c   1.000
_cell.angle_alpha   90.00
_cell.angle_beta   90.00
_cell.angle_gamma   90.00
#
_symmetry.space_group_name_H-M   'P 1'
#
loop_
_entity.id
_entity.type
_entity.pdbx_description
1 polymer ?
#
loop_
_entity_poly.entity_id
_entity_poly.type
_entity_poly.pdbx_seq_one_letter_code
_entity_poly.pdbx_strand_id
1 'polypeptide(L)'
;MRARCISMTSPRRRVSGQTPLFKLEHATLDQQQRAKIASDELEELKEKRDALWGDPYAKNQELRSKFWEDKKKRQVLAKEVTEIQDRVGTTIPILPEAPEDAAEARLILTDATRDRVAAKVEQRKAQSSTKSTSSSGSSKSSAPLRFQGLAQEVKRAQGK
;
A
#
# COMPACT_ATOMS: atom_id res chain seq x y z
N MET A 1 44.90 -56.98 49.09
CA MET A 1 44.35 -55.72 49.63
C MET A 1 44.90 -54.54 48.84
N ARG A 2 44.07 -53.83 48.06
CA ARG A 2 44.40 -52.51 47.51
C ARG A 2 43.16 -51.64 47.64
N ALA A 3 43.20 -50.69 48.58
CA ALA A 3 42.14 -49.73 48.81
C ALA A 3 42.10 -48.73 47.66
N ARG A 4 40.96 -48.61 46.97
CA ARG A 4 40.69 -47.49 46.08
C ARG A 4 40.25 -46.31 46.94
N CYS A 5 41.15 -45.36 47.14
CA CYS A 5 40.83 -44.05 47.67
C CYS A 5 39.97 -43.29 46.65
N ILE A 6 38.70 -43.07 46.99
CA ILE A 6 37.84 -42.13 46.28
C ILE A 6 38.30 -40.75 46.75
N SER A 7 39.12 -40.07 45.94
CA SER A 7 39.41 -38.66 46.16
C SER A 7 38.09 -37.89 46.08
N MET A 8 37.66 -37.37 47.23
CA MET A 8 36.51 -36.47 47.35
C MET A 8 36.84 -35.13 46.69
N THR A 9 36.96 -35.10 45.38
CA THR A 9 36.97 -33.85 44.62
C THR A 9 35.52 -33.44 44.45
N SER A 10 35.01 -32.68 45.41
CA SER A 10 33.67 -32.09 45.36
C SER A 10 33.43 -31.46 43.99
N PRO A 11 32.33 -31.80 43.28
CA PRO A 11 32.01 -31.13 42.03
C PRO A 11 31.65 -29.68 42.38
N ARG A 12 32.57 -28.76 42.06
CA ARG A 12 32.34 -27.31 42.15
C ARG A 12 31.15 -27.00 41.24
N ARG A 13 29.93 -26.92 41.81
CA ARG A 13 28.72 -26.55 41.06
C ARG A 13 28.99 -25.19 40.43
N ARG A 14 29.13 -25.16 39.11
CA ARG A 14 29.07 -23.89 38.37
C ARG A 14 27.66 -23.36 38.59
N VAL A 15 27.55 -22.22 39.27
CA VAL A 15 26.28 -21.52 39.38
C VAL A 15 25.94 -21.08 37.95
N SER A 16 24.97 -21.77 37.33
CA SER A 16 24.45 -21.34 36.04
C SER A 16 23.51 -20.16 36.28
N GLY A 17 23.46 -19.22 35.33
CA GLY A 17 22.56 -18.07 35.39
C GLY A 17 21.06 -18.40 35.43
N GLN A 18 20.73 -19.70 35.35
CA GLN A 18 19.38 -20.22 35.39
C GLN A 18 18.95 -20.72 36.77
N THR A 19 19.88 -20.82 37.74
CA THR A 19 19.53 -21.23 39.10
C THR A 19 18.62 -20.19 39.77
N PRO A 20 17.61 -20.60 40.55
CA PRO A 20 16.64 -19.68 41.14
C PRO A 20 17.28 -18.69 42.12
N LEU A 21 18.33 -19.10 42.84
CA LEU A 21 19.06 -18.23 43.75
C LEU A 21 19.82 -17.12 43.00
N PHE A 22 20.52 -17.46 41.91
CA PHE A 22 21.20 -16.47 41.07
C PHE A 22 20.23 -15.45 40.48
N LYS A 23 19.06 -15.91 40.02
CA LYS A 23 18.00 -15.00 39.53
C LYS A 23 17.51 -14.08 40.63
N LEU A 24 17.36 -14.53 41.87
CA LEU A 24 16.89 -13.69 42.96
C LEU A 24 17.94 -12.64 43.36
N GLU A 25 19.21 -13.03 43.40
CA GLU A 25 20.33 -12.14 43.71
C GLU A 25 20.56 -11.07 42.62
N HIS A 26 20.23 -11.36 41.36
CA HIS A 26 20.46 -10.46 40.23
C HIS A 26 19.18 -9.84 39.66
N ALA A 27 17.99 -10.28 40.06
CA ALA A 27 16.73 -9.73 39.55
C ALA A 27 16.62 -8.22 39.75
N THR A 28 17.05 -7.71 40.91
CA THR A 28 17.02 -6.27 41.20
C THR A 28 18.02 -5.49 40.36
N LEU A 29 19.23 -6.03 40.18
CA LEU A 29 20.29 -5.43 39.36
C LEU A 29 19.90 -5.44 37.87
N ASP A 30 19.39 -6.57 37.38
CA ASP A 30 18.89 -6.71 36.01
C ASP A 30 17.71 -5.78 35.75
N GLN A 31 16.78 -5.63 36.70
CA GLN A 31 15.67 -4.68 36.60
C GLN A 31 16.18 -3.25 36.55
N GLN A 32 17.15 -2.87 37.38
CA GLN A 32 17.74 -1.53 37.35
C GLN A 32 18.49 -1.26 36.05
N GLN A 33 19.23 -2.24 35.52
CA GLN A 33 19.93 -2.11 34.24
C GLN A 33 18.94 -1.96 33.08
N ARG A 34 17.87 -2.78 33.05
CA ARG A 34 16.81 -2.66 32.05
C ARG A 34 16.07 -1.34 32.16
N ALA A 35 15.80 -0.87 33.37
CA ALA A 35 15.15 0.41 33.61
C ALA A 35 16.01 1.58 33.10
N LYS A 36 17.34 1.51 33.26
CA LYS A 36 18.28 2.51 32.73
C LYS A 36 18.31 2.51 31.20
N ILE A 37 18.46 1.34 30.58
CA ILE A 37 18.43 1.25 29.11
C ILE A 37 17.10 1.79 28.57
N ALA A 38 15.98 1.37 29.18
CA ALA A 38 14.67 1.87 28.80
C ALA A 38 14.49 3.37 29.06
N SER A 39 15.09 3.93 30.12
CA SER A 39 15.01 5.38 30.37
C SER A 39 15.75 6.17 29.30
N ASP A 40 16.92 5.70 28.90
CA ASP A 40 17.75 6.35 27.88
C ASP A 40 17.03 6.31 26.52
N GLU A 41 16.47 5.14 26.15
CA GLU A 41 15.64 4.99 24.94
C GLU A 41 14.41 5.91 24.97
N LEU A 42 13.75 6.02 26.12
CA LEU A 42 12.58 6.91 26.28
C LEU A 42 12.98 8.39 26.20
N GLU A 43 14.15 8.76 26.68
CA GLU A 43 14.68 10.12 26.55
C GLU A 43 14.95 10.46 25.08
N GLU A 44 15.62 9.58 24.33
CA GLU A 44 15.81 9.76 22.90
C GLU A 44 14.50 9.93 22.13
N LEU A 45 13.48 9.13 22.47
CA LEU A 45 12.16 9.23 21.84
C LEU A 45 11.46 10.54 22.19
N LYS A 46 11.61 11.03 23.42
CA LYS A 46 11.07 12.34 23.84
C LYS A 46 11.74 13.48 23.08
N GLU A 47 13.07 13.47 22.96
CA GLU A 47 13.81 14.47 22.19
C GLU A 47 13.37 14.48 20.72
N LYS A 48 13.26 13.30 20.09
CA LYS A 48 12.75 13.18 18.71
C LYS A 48 11.33 13.70 18.58
N ARG A 49 10.45 13.38 19.53
CA ARG A 49 9.08 13.91 19.56
C ARG A 49 9.10 15.44 19.66
N ASP A 50 9.87 16.02 20.57
CA ASP A 50 9.88 17.46 20.81
C ASP A 50 10.48 18.22 19.62
N ALA A 51 11.52 17.67 18.99
CA ALA A 51 12.08 18.21 17.76
C ALA A 51 11.07 18.16 16.60
N LEU A 52 10.30 17.07 16.48
CA LEU A 52 9.32 16.90 15.41
C LEU A 52 8.04 17.71 15.65
N TRP A 53 7.56 17.80 16.89
CA TRP A 53 6.24 18.36 17.24
C TRP A 53 6.30 19.65 18.06
N GLY A 54 7.48 20.26 18.20
CA GLY A 54 7.66 21.53 18.90
C GLY A 54 6.85 22.68 18.29
N ASP A 55 6.61 22.64 16.97
CA ASP A 55 5.63 23.49 16.31
C ASP A 55 4.49 22.64 15.69
N PRO A 56 3.35 22.48 16.39
CA PRO A 56 2.23 21.70 15.89
C PRO A 56 1.57 22.35 14.66
N TYR A 57 1.68 23.66 14.47
CA TYR A 57 1.08 24.34 13.34
C TYR A 57 1.86 24.06 12.05
N ALA A 58 3.19 24.22 12.07
CA ALA A 58 4.04 23.93 10.92
C ALA A 58 3.93 22.47 10.47
N LYS A 59 3.88 21.52 11.42
CA LYS A 59 3.69 20.09 11.08
C LYS A 59 2.33 19.81 10.46
N ASN A 60 1.26 20.39 10.99
CA ASN A 60 -0.06 20.23 10.40
C ASN A 60 -0.17 20.89 9.02
N GLN A 61 0.53 22.00 8.79
CA GLN A 61 0.64 22.61 7.48
C GLN A 61 1.35 21.68 6.48
N GLU A 62 2.48 21.10 6.86
CA GLU A 62 3.21 20.10 6.07
C GLU A 62 2.33 18.89 5.72
N LEU A 63 1.61 18.36 6.71
CA LEU A 63 0.68 17.24 6.51
C LEU A 63 -0.43 17.59 5.52
N ARG A 64 -1.06 18.77 5.66
CA ARG A 64 -2.11 19.21 4.74
C ARG A 64 -1.60 19.32 3.31
N SER A 65 -0.40 19.87 3.10
CA SER A 65 0.22 19.94 1.78
C SER A 65 0.41 18.55 1.16
N LYS A 66 0.96 17.60 1.92
CA LYS A 66 1.13 16.20 1.48
C LYS A 66 -0.22 15.56 1.12
N PHE A 67 -1.22 15.68 1.99
CA PHE A 67 -2.56 15.15 1.71
C PHE A 67 -3.21 15.80 0.49
N TRP A 68 -2.99 17.09 0.26
CA TRP A 68 -3.49 17.78 -0.94
C TRP A 68 -2.82 17.27 -2.21
N GLU A 69 -1.50 17.11 -2.21
CA GLU A 69 -0.78 16.52 -3.33
C GLU A 69 -1.26 15.10 -3.62
N ASP A 70 -1.41 14.27 -2.60
CA ASP A 70 -1.88 12.89 -2.76
C ASP A 70 -3.35 12.82 -3.18
N LYS A 71 -4.18 13.77 -2.74
CA LYS A 71 -5.56 13.91 -3.24
C LYS A 71 -5.56 14.29 -4.72
N LYS A 72 -4.71 15.24 -5.15
CA LYS A 72 -4.58 15.63 -6.56
C LYS A 72 -4.12 14.45 -7.42
N LYS A 73 -3.07 13.73 -7.00
CA LYS A 73 -2.59 12.52 -7.68
C LYS A 73 -3.71 11.50 -7.86
N ARG A 74 -4.44 11.18 -6.79
CA ARG A 74 -5.58 10.25 -6.86
C ARG A 74 -6.70 10.73 -7.78
N GLN A 75 -6.98 12.04 -7.82
CA GLN A 75 -7.96 12.60 -8.75
C GLN A 75 -7.52 12.50 -10.21
N VAL A 76 -6.24 12.72 -10.50
CA VAL A 76 -5.68 12.55 -11.86
C VAL A 76 -5.78 11.09 -12.29
N LEU A 77 -5.31 10.16 -11.45
CA LEU A 77 -5.39 8.72 -11.73
C LEU A 77 -6.85 8.25 -11.91
N ALA A 78 -7.78 8.76 -11.10
CA ALA A 78 -9.20 8.43 -11.24
C ALA A 78 -9.77 8.92 -12.58
N LYS A 79 -9.38 10.12 -13.04
CA LYS A 79 -9.79 10.63 -14.35
C LYS A 79 -9.24 9.78 -15.50
N GLU A 80 -7.95 9.45 -15.44
CA GLU A 80 -7.32 8.57 -16.42
C GLU A 80 -8.02 7.20 -16.48
N VAL A 81 -8.35 6.63 -15.32
CA VAL A 81 -9.11 5.38 -15.22
C VAL A 81 -10.50 5.52 -15.85
N THR A 82 -11.24 6.59 -15.58
CA THR A 82 -12.56 6.81 -16.20
C THR A 82 -12.45 6.98 -17.71
N GLU A 83 -11.42 7.69 -18.20
CA GLU A 83 -11.19 7.83 -19.64
C GLU A 83 -10.89 6.49 -20.31
N ILE A 84 -10.10 5.63 -19.67
CA ILE A 84 -9.82 4.29 -20.19
C ILE A 84 -11.11 3.44 -20.19
N GLN A 85 -11.91 3.51 -19.12
CA GLN A 85 -13.21 2.80 -19.05
C GLN A 85 -14.14 3.23 -20.18
N ASP A 86 -14.26 4.53 -20.44
CA ASP A 86 -15.11 5.08 -21.49
C ASP A 86 -14.60 4.68 -22.88
N ARG A 87 -13.27 4.68 -23.10
CA ARG A 87 -12.67 4.26 -24.38
C ARG A 87 -12.86 2.77 -24.66
N VAL A 88 -12.76 1.93 -23.64
CA VAL A 88 -12.89 0.47 -23.77
C VAL A 88 -14.37 0.02 -23.69
N GLY A 89 -15.25 0.86 -23.15
CA GLY A 89 -16.67 0.56 -22.97
C GLY A 89 -16.94 -0.40 -21.82
N THR A 90 -16.10 -0.42 -20.78
CA THR A 90 -16.22 -1.33 -19.64
C THR A 90 -16.78 -0.62 -18.42
N THR A 91 -17.80 -1.21 -17.79
CA THR A 91 -18.37 -0.73 -16.52
C THR A 91 -17.57 -1.19 -15.29
N ILE A 92 -16.56 -2.05 -15.48
CA ILE A 92 -15.78 -2.64 -14.39
C ILE A 92 -14.73 -1.62 -13.91
N PRO A 93 -14.53 -1.46 -12.59
CA PRO A 93 -13.48 -0.59 -12.07
C PRO A 93 -12.10 -1.11 -12.49
N ILE A 94 -11.31 -0.25 -13.14
CA ILE A 94 -9.92 -0.56 -13.49
C ILE A 94 -9.05 -0.36 -12.25
N LEU A 95 -8.32 -1.42 -11.90
CA LEU A 95 -7.38 -1.42 -10.79
C LEU A 95 -5.99 -0.94 -11.27
N PRO A 96 -5.19 -0.30 -10.37
CA PRO A 96 -3.80 -0.03 -10.68
C PRO A 96 -3.02 -1.33 -10.85
N GLU A 97 -1.99 -1.33 -11.70
CA GLU A 97 -1.13 -2.48 -11.95
C GLU A 97 -0.42 -2.92 -10.66
N ALA A 98 -0.56 -4.19 -10.27
CA ALA A 98 0.24 -4.75 -9.19
C ALA A 98 1.66 -5.08 -9.71
N PRO A 99 2.70 -4.96 -8.86
CA PRO A 99 4.07 -5.28 -9.28
C PRO A 99 4.24 -6.76 -9.65
N GLU A 100 3.43 -7.63 -9.04
CA GLU A 100 3.38 -9.07 -9.33
C GLU A 100 2.84 -9.32 -10.74
N ASP A 101 1.73 -8.67 -11.10
CA ASP A 101 1.15 -8.76 -12.45
C ASP A 101 2.16 -8.37 -13.53
N ALA A 102 2.95 -7.32 -13.28
CA ALA A 102 3.99 -6.88 -14.21
C ALA A 102 5.13 -7.91 -14.35
N ALA A 103 5.48 -8.61 -13.27
CA ALA A 103 6.50 -9.66 -13.29
C ALA A 103 6.01 -10.91 -14.02
N GLU A 104 4.77 -11.34 -13.77
CA GLU A 104 4.15 -12.48 -14.46
C GLU A 104 3.95 -12.20 -15.95
N ALA A 105 3.47 -11.00 -16.30
CA ALA A 105 3.30 -10.58 -17.69
C ALA A 105 4.63 -10.64 -18.46
N ARG A 106 5.74 -10.24 -17.84
CA ARG A 106 7.08 -10.35 -18.44
C ARG A 106 7.53 -11.79 -18.63
N LEU A 107 7.17 -12.69 -17.71
CA LEU A 107 7.50 -14.11 -17.82
C LEU A 107 6.71 -14.79 -18.95
N ILE A 108 5.45 -14.37 -19.15
CA ILE A 108 4.57 -14.91 -20.19
C ILE A 108 4.88 -14.32 -21.57
N LEU A 109 5.12 -13.00 -21.67
CA LEU A 109 5.55 -12.34 -22.90
C LEU A 109 7.06 -12.54 -23.11
N THR A 110 7.43 -13.71 -23.65
CA THR A 110 8.74 -13.88 -24.28
C THR A 110 8.81 -13.06 -25.58
N ASP A 111 9.99 -12.58 -25.98
CA ASP A 111 10.17 -11.74 -27.18
C ASP A 111 9.53 -12.36 -28.44
N ALA A 112 9.68 -13.68 -28.61
CA ALA A 112 9.06 -14.42 -29.71
C ALA A 112 7.52 -14.41 -29.67
N THR A 113 6.91 -14.43 -28.49
CA THR A 113 5.44 -14.30 -28.36
C THR A 113 4.98 -12.86 -28.59
N ARG A 114 5.76 -11.87 -28.14
CA ARG A 114 5.48 -10.45 -28.36
C ARG A 114 5.47 -10.10 -29.85
N ASP A 115 6.47 -10.55 -30.60
CA ASP A 115 6.57 -10.30 -32.06
C ASP A 115 5.43 -10.97 -32.82
N ARG A 116 5.05 -12.19 -32.44
CA ARG A 116 3.90 -12.91 -33.02
C ARG A 116 2.58 -12.19 -32.76
N VAL A 117 2.37 -11.67 -31.55
CA VAL A 117 1.17 -10.90 -31.21
C VAL A 117 1.16 -9.59 -31.99
N ALA A 118 2.29 -8.87 -32.06
CA ALA A 118 2.41 -7.63 -32.81
C ALA A 118 2.11 -7.80 -34.31
N ALA A 119 2.70 -8.81 -34.95
CA ALA A 119 2.43 -9.13 -36.36
C ALA A 119 0.95 -9.45 -36.61
N LYS A 120 0.29 -10.15 -35.67
CA LYS A 120 -1.13 -10.51 -35.77
C LYS A 120 -2.07 -9.31 -35.59
N VAL A 121 -1.68 -8.33 -34.76
CA VAL A 121 -2.40 -7.05 -34.62
C VAL A 121 -2.31 -6.24 -35.91
N GLU A 122 -1.13 -6.12 -36.50
CA GLU A 122 -0.94 -5.40 -37.76
C GLU A 122 -1.70 -6.04 -38.92
N GLN A 123 -1.71 -7.37 -39.01
CA GLN A 123 -2.51 -8.09 -39.99
C GLN A 123 -4.02 -7.81 -39.81
N ARG A 124 -4.51 -7.77 -38.56
CA ARG A 124 -5.92 -7.45 -38.26
C ARG A 124 -6.28 -6.00 -38.62
N LYS A 125 -5.38 -5.04 -38.35
CA LYS A 125 -5.57 -3.64 -38.77
C LYS A 125 -5.65 -3.50 -40.29
N ALA A 126 -4.80 -4.20 -41.02
CA ALA A 126 -4.83 -4.22 -42.49
C ALA A 126 -6.15 -4.83 -43.02
N GLN A 127 -6.64 -5.89 -42.37
CA GLN A 127 -7.92 -6.52 -42.72
C GLN A 127 -9.14 -5.67 -42.34
N SER A 128 -9.11 -4.91 -41.24
CA SER A 128 -10.20 -4.00 -40.88
C SER A 128 -10.23 -2.75 -41.76
N SER A 129 -9.07 -2.25 -42.18
CA SER A 129 -8.92 -1.13 -43.12
C SER A 129 -9.57 -1.42 -44.49
N THR A 130 -9.46 -2.66 -44.96
CA THR A 130 -10.02 -3.07 -46.26
C THR A 130 -11.49 -3.49 -46.19
N LYS A 131 -12.08 -3.61 -45.00
CA LYS A 131 -13.47 -4.02 -44.81
C LYS A 131 -14.36 -2.79 -44.68
N SER A 132 -14.82 -2.27 -45.82
CA SER A 132 -15.83 -1.22 -45.90
C SER A 132 -17.13 -1.70 -45.25
N THR A 133 -17.44 -1.19 -44.05
CA THR A 133 -18.76 -1.34 -43.43
C THR A 133 -19.76 -0.45 -44.16
N SER A 134 -20.18 -0.88 -45.35
CA SER A 134 -21.32 -0.29 -46.05
C SER A 134 -22.62 -0.93 -45.55
N SER A 135 -23.07 -0.52 -44.37
CA SER A 135 -24.46 -0.72 -43.98
C SER A 135 -25.30 0.40 -44.56
N SER A 136 -25.82 0.18 -45.76
CA SER A 136 -26.99 0.88 -46.27
C SER A 136 -28.21 0.49 -45.42
N GLY A 137 -28.89 1.45 -44.78
CA GLY A 137 -30.12 1.10 -44.05
C GLY A 137 -30.71 2.14 -43.09
N SER A 138 -31.48 3.08 -43.66
CA SER A 138 -32.56 3.88 -43.07
C SER A 138 -32.23 4.92 -41.97
N SER A 139 -32.24 6.17 -42.40
CA SER A 139 -32.58 7.33 -41.61
C SER A 139 -34.02 7.25 -41.11
N LYS A 140 -34.22 7.30 -39.78
CA LYS A 140 -35.45 7.81 -39.17
C LYS A 140 -35.10 8.93 -38.20
N SER A 141 -35.81 10.02 -38.38
CA SER A 141 -35.62 11.36 -37.83
C SER A 141 -35.58 11.44 -36.32
N SER A 142 -34.69 12.30 -35.85
CA SER A 142 -34.59 12.86 -34.50
C SER A 142 -35.90 13.51 -34.02
N ALA A 143 -36.37 13.13 -32.83
CA ALA A 143 -37.31 13.91 -32.03
C ALA A 143 -36.62 14.35 -30.73
N PRO A 144 -36.62 15.65 -30.36
CA PRO A 144 -36.06 16.08 -29.09
C PRO A 144 -37.07 15.85 -27.95
N LEU A 145 -36.66 15.11 -26.92
CA LEU A 145 -37.40 15.01 -25.66
C LEU A 145 -37.23 16.31 -24.87
N ARG A 146 -38.31 17.09 -24.84
CA ARG A 146 -38.49 18.32 -24.07
C ARG A 146 -38.71 17.96 -22.59
N PHE A 147 -37.65 17.94 -21.79
CA PHE A 147 -37.75 17.78 -20.34
C PHE A 147 -38.06 19.15 -19.71
N GLN A 148 -39.36 19.43 -19.50
CA GLN A 148 -39.78 20.58 -18.69
C GLN A 148 -39.70 20.22 -17.21
N GLY A 149 -38.94 21.01 -16.46
CA GLY A 149 -39.23 21.34 -15.07
C GLY A 149 -38.88 20.29 -14.01
N LEU A 150 -37.89 20.61 -13.18
CA LEU A 150 -38.01 20.64 -11.71
C LEU A 150 -36.67 21.15 -11.13
N ALA A 151 -36.37 22.41 -11.43
CA ALA A 151 -35.41 23.18 -10.64
C ALA A 151 -36.19 23.87 -9.52
N GLN A 152 -36.35 23.20 -8.37
CA GLN A 152 -36.75 23.80 -7.09
C GLN A 152 -36.72 22.72 -6.01
N GLU A 153 -35.65 22.62 -5.22
CA GLU A 153 -35.67 22.33 -3.77
C GLU A 153 -34.22 22.42 -3.18
N VAL A 154 -33.61 23.61 -3.14
CA VAL A 154 -32.32 23.84 -2.42
C VAL A 154 -32.47 24.92 -1.33
N LYS A 155 -33.68 25.16 -0.81
CA LYS A 155 -33.90 26.15 0.27
C LYS A 155 -34.74 25.64 1.44
N ARG A 156 -34.49 24.41 1.91
CA ARG A 156 -35.14 23.87 3.13
C ARG A 156 -34.21 23.23 4.16
N ALA A 157 -32.90 23.46 4.09
CA ALA A 157 -31.94 22.92 5.05
C ALA A 157 -31.03 23.99 5.70
N GLN A 158 -31.56 25.19 5.93
CA GLN A 158 -30.96 26.18 6.83
C GLN A 158 -32.09 26.86 7.61
N GLY A 159 -32.25 26.47 8.88
CA GLY A 159 -33.21 27.09 9.78
C GLY A 159 -33.76 26.17 10.86
N LYS A 160 -32.89 25.75 11.80
CA LYS A 160 -33.03 25.94 13.25
C LYS A 160 -31.83 25.33 13.97
#